data_AF-A0A1Y1T2Y1-F1
#
_entry.id   AF-A0A1Y1T2Y1-F1
#
_cell.length_a   1.000
_cell.length_b   1.000
_cell.length_c   1.000
_cell.angle_alpha   90.00
_cell.angle_beta   90.00
_cell.angle_gamma   90.00
#
_symmetry.space_group_name_H-M   'P 1'
#
loop_
_entity.id
_entity.type
_entity.pdbx_description
1 polymer ?
#
loop_
_entity_poly.entity_id
_entity_poly.type
_entity_poly.pdbx_seq_one_letter_code
_entity_poly.pdbx_strand_id
1 'polypeptide(L)'
;MYNQLKNIAETNNFEFIYARRDFQNLNRGSADLEKIFLFLDPIQKNDQFDEYSNLLSTSYNGTFMLVKQSKFGDDYQVRFEETIRPLIEEKLNLITDSFGCSDLNIDSWNTTEIINLFNQNFDGVIVSYSISNEY
;
A
#
# COMPACT_ATOMS: atom_id res chain seq x y z
N MET A 1 7.30 -6.09 -7.61
CA MET A 1 6.58 -5.28 -6.61
C MET A 1 6.15 -3.89 -7.11
N TYR A 2 7.05 -2.95 -7.40
CA TYR A 2 6.69 -1.59 -7.86
C TYR A 2 5.69 -1.58 -9.03
N ASN A 3 6.03 -2.29 -10.12
CA ASN A 3 5.17 -2.36 -11.31
C ASN A 3 3.80 -2.99 -11.01
N GLN A 4 3.75 -3.96 -10.10
CA GLN A 4 2.50 -4.65 -9.77
C GLN A 4 1.55 -3.70 -9.04
N LEU A 5 2.02 -3.04 -7.97
CA LEU A 5 1.22 -2.02 -7.27
C LEU A 5 0.84 -0.84 -8.16
N LYS A 6 1.76 -0.40 -9.03
CA LYS A 6 1.47 0.65 -10.01
C LYS A 6 0.34 0.24 -10.97
N ASN A 7 0.43 -0.95 -11.56
CA ASN A 7 -0.59 -1.45 -12.49
C ASN A 7 -1.96 -1.61 -11.82
N ILE A 8 -1.98 -2.09 -10.56
CA ILE A 8 -3.22 -2.20 -9.77
C ILE A 8 -3.82 -0.82 -9.53
N ALA A 9 -2.99 0.16 -9.13
CA ALA A 9 -3.44 1.53 -8.91
C ALA A 9 -4.01 2.15 -10.19
N GLU A 10 -3.31 2.04 -11.32
CA GLU A 10 -3.78 2.56 -12.61
C GLU A 10 -5.10 1.91 -13.05
N THR A 11 -5.22 0.59 -12.89
CA THR A 11 -6.44 -0.17 -13.24
C THR A 11 -7.65 0.23 -12.39
N ASN A 12 -7.42 0.58 -11.12
CA ASN A 12 -8.46 0.97 -10.17
C ASN A 12 -8.61 2.49 -10.00
N ASN A 13 -7.94 3.28 -10.86
CA ASN A 13 -7.93 4.75 -10.82
C ASN A 13 -7.47 5.35 -9.47
N PHE A 14 -6.54 4.67 -8.78
CA PHE A 14 -5.87 5.21 -7.59
C PHE A 14 -4.73 6.14 -8.01
N GLU A 15 -4.49 7.18 -7.21
CA GLU A 15 -3.29 8.01 -7.36
C GLU A 15 -2.08 7.27 -6.80
N PHE A 16 -1.17 6.83 -7.67
CA PHE A 16 0.01 6.07 -7.26
C PHE A 16 1.22 6.97 -7.02
N ILE A 17 1.80 6.88 -5.83
CA ILE A 17 2.96 7.69 -5.44
C ILE A 17 4.03 6.78 -4.87
N TYR A 18 5.20 6.75 -5.51
CA TYR A 18 6.37 6.03 -5.01
C TYR A 18 7.45 7.01 -4.58
N ALA A 19 7.63 7.14 -3.26
CA ALA A 19 8.61 8.05 -2.69
C ALA A 19 8.88 7.68 -1.23
N ARG A 20 9.97 8.21 -0.65
CA ARG A 20 10.14 8.17 0.81
C ARG A 20 9.08 9.01 1.51
N ARG A 21 8.75 8.65 2.76
CA ARG A 21 7.68 9.26 3.55
C ARG A 21 7.76 10.79 3.70
N ASP A 22 8.97 11.34 3.78
CA ASP A 22 9.21 12.80 3.80
C ASP A 22 8.78 13.48 2.49
N PHE A 23 9.00 12.85 1.35
CA PHE A 23 8.54 13.33 0.04
C PHE A 23 7.04 13.10 -0.18
N GLN A 24 6.48 12.00 0.33
CA GLN A 24 5.05 11.74 0.24
C GLN A 24 4.23 12.83 0.97
N ASN A 25 4.74 13.36 2.10
CA ASN A 25 4.11 14.46 2.84
C ASN A 25 4.09 15.80 2.08
N LEU A 26 4.85 15.93 0.98
CA LEU A 26 4.82 17.10 0.09
C LEU A 26 3.69 17.02 -0.94
N ASN A 27 2.98 15.89 -1.02
CA ASN A 27 1.80 15.76 -1.86
C ASN A 27 0.75 16.81 -1.44
N ARG A 28 0.03 17.40 -2.40
CA ARG A 28 -0.94 18.47 -2.12
C ARG A 28 -2.36 17.97 -1.83
N GLY A 29 -2.58 16.66 -1.88
CA GLY A 29 -3.91 16.05 -1.83
C GLY A 29 -4.64 16.20 -3.16
N SER A 30 -5.96 15.97 -3.12
CA SER A 30 -6.85 16.12 -4.26
C SER A 30 -8.03 17.02 -3.86
N ALA A 31 -8.57 17.79 -4.82
CA ALA A 31 -9.84 18.47 -4.62
C ALA A 31 -11.03 17.49 -4.59
N ASP A 32 -10.85 16.32 -5.21
CA ASP A 32 -11.79 15.21 -5.15
C ASP A 32 -11.53 14.37 -3.90
N LEU A 33 -12.45 14.48 -2.93
CA LEU A 33 -12.38 13.73 -1.68
C LEU A 33 -12.54 12.22 -1.91
N GLU A 34 -13.18 11.79 -3.01
CA GLU A 34 -13.34 10.38 -3.37
C GLU A 34 -12.07 9.75 -3.97
N LYS A 35 -11.05 10.57 -4.28
CA LYS A 35 -9.80 10.06 -4.82
C LYS A 35 -9.04 9.25 -3.78
N ILE A 36 -8.75 8.00 -4.13
CA ILE A 36 -7.93 7.09 -3.33
C ILE A 36 -6.46 7.26 -3.73
N PHE A 37 -5.59 7.30 -2.74
CA PHE A 37 -4.15 7.37 -2.90
C PHE A 37 -3.50 6.07 -2.46
N LEU A 38 -2.59 5.57 -3.29
CA LEU A 38 -1.70 4.46 -2.98
C LEU A 38 -0.26 4.98 -2.86
N PHE A 39 0.19 5.21 -1.64
CA PHE A 39 1.56 5.60 -1.36
C PHE A 39 2.42 4.37 -1.12
N LEU A 40 3.47 4.19 -1.91
CA LEU A 40 4.43 3.10 -1.76
C LEU A 40 5.76 3.65 -1.24
N ASP A 41 6.21 3.12 -0.11
CA ASP A 41 7.54 3.39 0.41
C ASP A 41 8.60 2.62 -0.38
N PRO A 42 9.89 3.05 -0.35
CA PRO A 42 10.97 2.34 -1.02
C PRO A 42 11.00 0.86 -0.65
N ILE A 43 11.00 0.02 -1.67
CA ILE A 43 10.95 -1.44 -1.51
C ILE A 43 12.35 -1.95 -1.17
N GLN A 44 12.43 -2.77 -0.13
CA GLN A 44 13.63 -3.53 0.20
C GLN A 44 13.61 -4.84 -0.59
N LYS A 45 14.67 -5.10 -1.37
CA LYS A 45 14.86 -6.35 -2.11
C LYS A 45 15.97 -7.15 -1.43
N ASN A 46 15.67 -8.38 -1.03
CA ASN A 46 16.64 -9.31 -0.46
C ASN A 46 16.72 -10.54 -1.35
N ASP A 47 17.91 -10.78 -1.91
CA ASP A 47 18.19 -11.96 -2.73
C ASP A 47 18.91 -13.00 -1.88
N GLN A 48 18.41 -14.23 -1.88
CA GLN A 48 19.02 -15.37 -1.22
C GLN A 48 19.77 -16.22 -2.23
N PHE A 49 21.02 -16.57 -1.91
CA PHE A 49 21.89 -17.37 -2.77
C PHE A 49 22.28 -18.68 -2.10
N ASP A 50 22.59 -19.69 -2.90
CA ASP A 50 23.20 -20.93 -2.44
C ASP A 50 24.72 -20.79 -2.24
N GLU A 51 25.37 -21.90 -1.85
CA GLU A 51 26.83 -21.98 -1.68
C GLU A 51 27.63 -21.76 -2.98
N TYR A 52 26.97 -21.86 -4.14
CA TYR A 52 27.55 -21.68 -5.48
C TYR A 52 27.16 -20.35 -6.12
N SER A 53 26.55 -19.43 -5.35
CA SER A 53 26.06 -18.13 -5.83
C SER A 53 24.93 -18.18 -6.87
N ASN A 54 24.17 -19.28 -6.92
CA ASN A 54 22.91 -19.33 -7.67
C ASN A 54 21.80 -18.67 -6.84
N LEU A 55 20.93 -17.92 -7.51
CA LEU A 55 19.78 -17.29 -6.87
C LEU A 55 18.73 -18.36 -6.53
N LEU A 56 18.39 -18.48 -5.24
CA LEU A 56 17.37 -19.39 -4.73
C LEU A 56 16.01 -18.70 -4.62
N SER A 57 16.01 -17.48 -4.07
CA SER A 57 14.78 -16.72 -3.88
C SER A 57 15.06 -15.24 -3.85
N THR A 58 14.03 -14.46 -4.17
CA THR A 58 14.02 -13.01 -3.97
C THR A 58 12.82 -12.65 -3.13
N SER A 59 13.05 -11.95 -2.02
CA SER A 59 11.98 -11.36 -1.21
C SER A 59 11.93 -9.84 -1.36
N TYR A 60 10.72 -9.31 -1.40
CA TYR A 60 10.40 -7.89 -1.43
C TYR A 60 9.66 -7.52 -0.16
N ASN A 61 10.26 -6.64 0.62
CA ASN A 61 9.71 -6.16 1.88
C ASN A 61 9.43 -4.67 1.79
N GLY A 62 8.33 -4.23 2.39
CA GLY A 62 8.04 -2.82 2.45
C GLY A 62 6.70 -2.49 3.05
N THR A 63 6.37 -1.22 2.95
CA THR A 63 5.10 -0.66 3.39
C THR A 63 4.44 0.10 2.25
N PHE A 64 3.12 0.01 2.19
CA PHE A 64 2.32 0.93 1.39
C PHE A 64 1.15 1.43 2.22
N MET A 65 0.62 2.59 1.86
CA MET A 65 -0.55 3.19 2.48
C MET A 65 -1.64 3.34 1.43
N LEU A 66 -2.84 2.88 1.77
CA LEU A 66 -4.05 3.07 0.98
C LEU A 66 -4.96 4.01 1.76
N VAL A 67 -5.11 5.23 1.27
CA VAL A 67 -5.74 6.31 2.02
C VAL A 67 -6.66 7.18 1.17
N LYS A 68 -7.58 7.85 1.84
CA LYS A 68 -8.50 8.84 1.27
C LYS A 68 -8.42 10.10 2.11
N GLN A 69 -8.62 11.25 1.49
CA GLN A 69 -8.61 12.52 2.21
C GLN A 69 -9.89 12.64 3.05
N SER A 70 -9.73 12.83 4.36
CA SER A 70 -10.84 12.92 5.29
C SER A 70 -11.13 14.36 5.70
N LYS A 71 -12.37 14.59 6.15
CA LYS A 71 -12.75 15.87 6.76
C LYS A 71 -12.10 16.00 8.13
N PHE A 72 -11.77 17.24 8.49
CA PHE A 72 -11.25 17.55 9.81
C PHE A 72 -12.39 17.58 10.83
N GLY A 73 -12.14 17.04 12.03
CA GLY A 73 -13.05 17.16 13.18
C GLY A 73 -13.93 15.95 13.44
N ASP A 74 -13.96 14.96 12.55
CA ASP A 74 -14.72 13.73 12.77
C ASP A 74 -14.07 12.83 13.83
N ASP A 75 -14.92 12.15 14.62
CA ASP A 75 -14.55 11.08 15.56
C ASP A 75 -13.93 9.89 14.81
N TYR A 76 -13.05 9.16 15.49
CA TYR A 76 -12.52 7.88 15.05
C TYR A 76 -13.60 6.93 14.53
N GLN A 77 -14.71 6.76 15.25
CA GLN A 77 -15.75 5.80 14.84
C GLN A 77 -16.33 6.17 13.47
N VAL A 78 -16.59 7.46 13.24
CA VAL A 78 -17.10 7.97 11.95
C VAL A 78 -16.06 7.74 10.85
N ARG A 79 -14.80 8.07 11.09
CA ARG A 79 -13.69 7.84 10.14
C ARG A 79 -13.55 6.36 9.78
N PHE A 80 -13.68 5.50 10.79
CA PHE A 80 -13.62 4.06 10.58
C PHE A 80 -14.78 3.57 9.71
N GLU A 81 -16.01 3.92 10.06
CA GLU A 81 -17.21 3.41 9.37
C GLU A 81 -17.37 3.94 7.95
N GLU A 82 -17.04 5.21 7.72
CA GLU A 82 -17.25 5.91 6.44
C GLU A 82 -16.05 5.86 5.50
N THR A 83 -14.83 5.71 6.03
CA THR A 83 -13.59 5.80 5.21
C THR A 83 -12.74 4.54 5.31
N ILE A 84 -12.30 4.16 6.51
CA ILE A 84 -11.29 3.11 6.68
C ILE A 84 -11.85 1.72 6.34
N ARG A 85 -13.03 1.37 6.88
CA ARG A 85 -13.67 0.05 6.64
C ARG A 85 -13.96 -0.18 5.15
N PRO A 86 -14.58 0.76 4.40
CA PRO A 86 -14.74 0.61 2.96
C PRO A 86 -13.43 0.42 2.20
N LEU A 87 -12.36 1.13 2.59
CA LEU A 87 -11.04 0.95 1.97
C LEU A 87 -10.49 -0.47 2.21
N ILE A 88 -10.66 -1.02 3.42
CA ILE A 88 -10.23 -2.39 3.74
C ILE A 88 -11.07 -3.40 2.95
N GLU A 89 -12.39 -3.33 3.08
CA GLU A 89 -13.30 -4.36 2.59
C GLU A 89 -13.42 -4.38 1.05
N GLU A 90 -13.37 -3.20 0.41
CA GLU A 90 -13.60 -3.10 -1.03
C GLU A 90 -12.33 -2.92 -1.85
N LYS A 91 -11.31 -2.25 -1.32
CA LYS A 91 -10.17 -1.79 -2.14
C LYS A 91 -8.88 -2.54 -1.81
N LEU A 92 -8.61 -2.78 -0.53
CA LEU A 92 -7.43 -3.52 -0.12
C LEU A 92 -7.50 -4.99 -0.58
N ASN A 93 -8.68 -5.60 -0.51
CA ASN A 93 -8.89 -6.98 -0.99
C ASN A 93 -8.56 -7.13 -2.49
N LEU A 94 -8.90 -6.14 -3.32
CA LEU A 94 -8.52 -6.13 -4.75
C LEU A 94 -7.00 -6.14 -4.95
N ILE A 95 -6.26 -5.45 -4.07
CA ILE A 95 -4.79 -5.45 -4.10
C ILE A 95 -4.28 -6.84 -3.72
N THR A 96 -4.73 -7.39 -2.59
CA THR A 96 -4.28 -8.71 -2.11
C THR A 96 -4.60 -9.83 -3.11
N ASP A 97 -5.81 -9.85 -3.66
CA ASP A 97 -6.28 -10.87 -4.62
C ASP A 97 -5.45 -10.86 -5.91
N SER A 98 -4.96 -9.69 -6.32
CA SER A 98 -4.11 -9.57 -7.52
C SER A 98 -2.76 -10.27 -7.39
N PHE A 99 -2.28 -10.52 -6.16
CA PHE A 99 -1.06 -11.30 -5.91
C PHE A 99 -1.32 -12.81 -5.96
N GLY A 100 -2.54 -13.27 -5.67
CA GLY A 100 -2.91 -14.69 -5.73
C GLY A 100 -2.84 -15.30 -7.14
N CYS A 101 -2.83 -14.47 -8.18
CA CYS A 101 -2.70 -14.89 -9.58
C CYS A 101 -1.27 -14.82 -10.13
N SER A 102 -0.27 -14.56 -9.27
CA SER A 102 1.13 -14.42 -9.67
C SER A 102 2.00 -15.56 -9.13
N ASP A 103 3.19 -15.76 -9.69
CA ASP A 103 4.22 -16.68 -9.15
C ASP A 103 4.84 -16.17 -7.82
N LEU A 104 4.16 -15.27 -7.12
CA LEU A 104 4.62 -14.63 -5.91
C LEU A 104 3.89 -15.22 -4.71
N ASN A 105 4.64 -15.49 -3.65
CA ASN A 105 4.11 -15.96 -2.39
C ASN A 105 4.01 -14.78 -1.41
N ILE A 106 2.83 -14.56 -0.82
CA ILE A 106 2.67 -13.60 0.28
C ILE A 106 3.13 -14.28 1.56
N ASP A 107 4.31 -13.90 2.07
CA ASP A 107 4.84 -14.45 3.33
C ASP A 107 4.21 -13.76 4.55
N SER A 108 3.94 -12.46 4.43
CA SER A 108 3.25 -11.69 5.48
C SER A 108 2.47 -10.52 4.90
N TRP A 109 1.32 -10.24 5.51
CA TRP A 109 0.44 -9.12 5.18
C TRP A 109 -0.18 -8.58 6.45
N ASN A 110 0.37 -7.48 6.97
CA ASN A 110 -0.11 -6.86 8.20
C ASN A 110 -0.73 -5.50 7.90
N THR A 111 -2.02 -5.38 8.18
CA THR A 111 -2.80 -4.16 7.96
C THR A 111 -2.98 -3.41 9.28
N THR A 112 -2.71 -2.11 9.29
CA THR A 112 -2.89 -1.25 10.46
C THR A 112 -3.64 0.01 10.05
N GLU A 113 -4.67 0.37 10.82
CA GLU A 113 -5.47 1.57 10.61
C GLU A 113 -4.64 2.83 10.93
N ILE A 114 -4.81 3.88 10.13
CA ILE A 114 -4.13 5.16 10.30
C ILE A 114 -5.10 6.31 10.06
N ILE A 115 -4.93 7.37 10.84
CA ILE A 115 -5.71 8.61 10.75
C ILE A 115 -4.80 9.84 10.80
N ASN A 116 -5.32 10.97 10.31
CA ASN A 116 -4.65 12.27 10.31
C ASN A 116 -3.23 12.19 9.71
N LEU A 117 -3.04 11.35 8.69
CA LEU A 117 -1.75 11.15 8.06
C LEU A 117 -1.43 12.35 7.16
N PHE A 118 -0.20 12.85 7.28
CA PHE A 118 0.34 13.97 6.50
C PHE A 118 -0.43 15.29 6.69
N ASN A 119 0.03 16.33 6.01
CA ASN A 119 -0.59 17.66 6.07
C ASN A 119 -2.03 17.68 5.52
N GLN A 120 -2.40 16.68 4.73
CA GLN A 120 -3.67 16.61 4.00
C GLN A 120 -4.77 15.91 4.79
N ASN A 121 -4.49 15.36 5.98
CA ASN A 121 -5.45 14.62 6.79
C ASN A 121 -6.00 13.39 6.06
N PHE A 122 -5.09 12.52 5.66
CA PHE A 122 -5.43 11.24 5.07
C PHE A 122 -5.78 10.21 6.15
N ASP A 123 -6.87 9.46 5.94
CA ASP A 123 -7.22 8.30 6.74
C ASP A 123 -7.28 7.05 5.86
N GLY A 124 -7.02 5.88 6.46
CA GLY A 124 -7.06 4.61 5.76
C GLY A 124 -6.21 3.57 6.48
N VAL A 125 -5.38 2.87 5.71
CA VAL A 125 -4.52 1.81 6.24
C VAL A 125 -3.08 1.91 5.75
N ILE A 126 -2.16 1.49 6.60
CA ILE A 126 -0.81 1.09 6.22
C ILE A 126 -0.73 -0.44 6.19
N VAL A 127 -0.12 -0.97 5.15
CA VAL A 127 0.11 -2.40 4.97
C VAL A 127 1.60 -2.64 4.96
N SER A 128 2.07 -3.45 5.90
CA SER A 128 3.42 -4.00 5.89
C SER A 128 3.38 -5.38 5.25
N TYR A 129 4.20 -5.60 4.22
CA TYR A 129 4.20 -6.84 3.46
C TYR A 129 5.61 -7.45 3.36
N SER A 130 5.64 -8.78 3.26
CA SER A 130 6.76 -9.56 2.72
C SER A 130 6.21 -10.46 1.63
N ILE A 131 6.82 -10.39 0.46
CA ILE A 131 6.43 -11.20 -0.70
C ILE A 131 7.70 -11.83 -1.27
N SER A 132 7.69 -13.14 -1.45
CA SER A 132 8.80 -13.91 -1.99
C SER A 132 8.49 -14.48 -3.38
N ASN A 133 9.55 -14.71 -4.15
CA ASN A 133 9.53 -15.49 -5.37
C ASN A 133 10.65 -16.53 -5.28
N GLU A 134 10.33 -17.80 -5.47
CA GLU A 134 11.27 -18.91 -5.46
C GLU A 134 11.64 -19.29 -6.90
N TYR A 135 12.91 -19.63 -7.15
CA TYR A 135 13.47 -19.91 -8.48
C TYR A 135 14.02 -21.34 -8.60
#